data_AF-A0A381FEK9-F1
#
_entry.id   AF-A0A381FEK9-F1
#
_cell.length_a   1.000
_cell.length_b   1.000
_cell.length_c   1.000
_cell.angle_alpha   90.00
_cell.angle_beta   90.00
_cell.angle_gamma   90.00
#
_symmetry.space_group_name_H-M   'P 1'
#
loop_
_entity.id
_entity.type
_entity.pdbx_description
1 polymer ?
#
loop_
_entity_poly.entity_id
_entity_poly.type
_entity_poly.pdbx_seq_one_letter_code
_entity_poly.pdbx_strand_id
1 'polypeptide(L)'
;MFRSERNFQLEVIALLINIILIFYLKLSTIDTVLVLIVSFGVLSAEIFNTAIEKICDIIQPEFDKRIGFIKDISAGAVTLMAVASVIVGILVYWKYIFN
;
A
#
# COMPACT_ATOMS: atom_id res chain seq x y z
N MET A 1 -5.92 11.54 7.37
CA MET A 1 -5.45 10.56 6.39
C MET A 1 -5.90 10.95 4.98
N PHE A 2 -7.18 10.75 4.59
CA PHE A 2 -7.69 11.11 3.24
C PHE A 2 -7.49 12.58 2.78
N ARG A 3 -7.32 13.53 3.69
CA ARG A 3 -7.05 14.96 3.37
C ARG A 3 -5.61 15.43 3.65
N SER A 4 -4.76 14.61 4.27
CA SER A 4 -3.43 15.05 4.75
C SER A 4 -2.26 14.25 4.17
N GLU A 5 -2.46 12.98 3.81
CA GLU A 5 -1.37 12.13 3.30
C GLU A 5 -1.51 11.92 1.79
N ARG A 6 -0.59 12.48 1.02
CA ARG A 6 -0.58 12.39 -0.44
C ARG A 6 -0.38 10.94 -0.92
N ASN A 7 0.41 10.15 -0.20
CA ASN A 7 0.70 8.75 -0.53
C ASN A 7 -0.58 7.90 -0.44
N PHE A 8 -1.32 8.00 0.66
CA PHE A 8 -2.59 7.29 0.82
C PHE A 8 -3.62 7.64 -0.27
N GLN A 9 -3.69 8.89 -0.72
CA GLN A 9 -4.56 9.26 -1.85
C GLN A 9 -4.16 8.54 -3.15
N LEU A 10 -2.86 8.47 -3.44
CA LEU A 10 -2.34 7.77 -4.61
C LEU A 10 -2.62 6.27 -4.54
N GLU A 11 -2.46 5.65 -3.37
CA GLU A 11 -2.76 4.23 -3.16
C GLU A 11 -4.25 3.91 -3.32
N VAL A 12 -5.14 4.78 -2.86
CA VAL A 12 -6.59 4.64 -3.07
C VAL A 12 -6.94 4.77 -4.56
N ILE A 13 -6.32 5.73 -5.27
CA ILE A 13 -6.49 5.85 -6.72
C ILE A 13 -5.98 4.59 -7.43
N ALA A 14 -4.83 4.05 -7.02
CA ALA A 14 -4.29 2.80 -7.56
C ALA A 14 -5.25 1.62 -7.31
N LEU A 15 -5.87 1.52 -6.13
CA LEU A 15 -6.91 0.53 -5.84
C LEU A 15 -8.10 0.67 -6.80
N LEU A 16 -8.59 1.90 -7.03
CA LEU A 16 -9.70 2.14 -7.96
C LEU A 16 -9.34 1.70 -9.38
N ILE A 17 -8.12 1.99 -9.84
CA ILE A 17 -7.61 1.53 -11.13
C ILE A 17 -7.59 -0.01 -11.19
N ASN A 18 -7.08 -0.68 -10.14
CA ASN A 18 -7.05 -2.13 -10.07
C ASN A 18 -8.45 -2.75 -10.13
N ILE A 19 -9.44 -2.15 -9.47
CA ILE A 19 -10.84 -2.59 -9.53
C ILE A 19 -11.37 -2.48 -10.96
N ILE A 20 -11.12 -1.36 -11.65
CA ILE A 20 -11.53 -1.19 -13.06
C ILE A 20 -10.87 -2.26 -13.95
N LEU A 21 -9.57 -2.52 -13.77
CA LEU A 21 -8.84 -3.53 -14.53
C LEU A 21 -9.35 -4.95 -14.27
N ILE A 22 -9.72 -5.29 -13.02
CA ILE A 22 -10.31 -6.58 -12.67
C ILE A 22 -11.55 -6.86 -13.53
N PHE A 23 -12.47 -5.89 -13.62
CA PHE A 23 -13.69 -6.04 -14.42
C PHE A 23 -13.42 -5.99 -15.93
N TYR A 24 -12.54 -5.09 -16.38
CA TYR A 24 -12.24 -4.91 -17.80
C TYR A 24 -11.55 -6.14 -18.42
N LEU A 25 -10.54 -6.69 -17.74
CA LEU A 25 -9.78 -7.85 -18.20
C LEU A 25 -10.43 -9.19 -17.81
N LYS A 26 -11.55 -9.17 -17.09
CA LYS A 26 -12.29 -10.35 -16.62
C LYS A 26 -11.36 -11.33 -15.89
N LEU A 27 -10.68 -10.83 -14.88
CA LEU A 27 -9.76 -11.62 -14.06
C LEU A 27 -10.46 -12.84 -13.46
N SER A 28 -9.70 -13.94 -13.32
CA SER A 28 -10.17 -15.14 -12.62
C SER A 28 -10.38 -14.81 -11.15
N THR A 29 -11.14 -15.65 -10.44
CA THR A 29 -11.40 -15.46 -9.00
C THR A 29 -10.10 -15.41 -8.21
N ILE A 30 -9.13 -16.28 -8.53
CA ILE A 30 -7.83 -16.33 -7.84
C ILE A 30 -7.03 -15.05 -8.12
N ASP A 31 -6.93 -14.65 -9.39
CA ASP A 31 -6.18 -13.47 -9.81
C ASP A 31 -6.79 -12.18 -9.20
N THR A 32 -8.11 -12.11 -9.10
CA THR A 32 -8.83 -11.02 -8.43
C THR A 32 -8.49 -10.95 -6.94
N VAL A 33 -8.53 -12.10 -6.24
CA VAL A 33 -8.19 -12.17 -4.81
C VAL A 33 -6.74 -11.71 -4.58
N LEU A 34 -5.80 -12.12 -5.43
CA LEU A 34 -4.40 -11.73 -5.35
C LEU A 34 -4.21 -10.21 -5.51
N VAL A 35 -4.86 -9.59 -6.51
CA VAL A 35 -4.76 -8.14 -6.72
C VAL A 35 -5.40 -7.36 -5.56
N LEU A 36 -6.57 -7.81 -5.09
CA LEU A 36 -7.24 -7.15 -3.97
C LEU A 36 -6.44 -7.26 -2.68
N ILE A 37 -5.93 -8.45 -2.33
CA ILE A 37 -5.20 -8.63 -1.07
C ILE A 37 -3.92 -7.79 -1.02
N VAL A 38 -3.18 -7.68 -2.14
CA VAL A 38 -2.00 -6.81 -2.15
C VAL A 38 -2.37 -5.33 -2.13
N SER A 39 -3.45 -4.92 -2.79
CA SER A 39 -3.91 -3.52 -2.78
C SER A 39 -4.37 -3.08 -1.39
N PHE A 40 -5.19 -3.91 -0.72
CA PHE A 40 -5.61 -3.66 0.66
C PHE A 40 -4.46 -3.82 1.66
N GLY A 41 -3.49 -4.69 1.36
CA GLY A 41 -2.27 -4.83 2.17
C GLY A 41 -1.44 -3.54 2.19
N VAL A 42 -1.24 -2.90 1.04
CA VAL A 42 -0.55 -1.60 0.95
C VAL A 42 -1.26 -0.54 1.78
N LEU A 43 -2.57 -0.36 1.58
CA LEU A 43 -3.36 0.61 2.34
C LEU A 43 -3.32 0.33 3.86
N SER A 44 -3.35 -0.94 4.25
CA SER A 44 -3.25 -1.34 5.65
C SER A 44 -1.88 -1.00 6.24
N ALA A 45 -0.80 -1.24 5.49
CA ALA A 45 0.55 -0.87 5.90
C ALA A 45 0.68 0.66 6.07
N GLU A 46 0.12 1.46 5.17
CA GLU A 46 0.13 2.93 5.26
C GLU A 46 -0.67 3.45 6.47
N ILE A 47 -1.82 2.82 6.77
CA ILE A 47 -2.61 3.12 7.97
C ILE A 47 -1.79 2.83 9.23
N PHE A 48 -1.13 1.68 9.29
CA PHE A 48 -0.26 1.34 10.42
C PHE A 48 0.94 2.29 10.53
N ASN A 49 1.53 2.69 9.41
CA ASN A 49 2.62 3.66 9.41
C ASN A 49 2.19 4.99 10.04
N THR A 50 1.06 5.53 9.58
CA THR A 50 0.49 6.76 10.12
C THR A 50 0.15 6.62 11.62
N ALA A 51 -0.34 5.46 12.05
CA ALA A 51 -0.63 5.21 13.46
C ALA A 51 0.64 5.22 14.32
N ILE A 52 1.71 4.54 13.85
CA ILE A 52 3.00 4.49 14.53
C ILE A 52 3.62 5.89 14.61
N GLU A 53 3.61 6.65 13.51
CA GLU A 53 4.10 8.03 13.47
C GLU A 53 3.40 8.91 14.52
N LYS A 54 2.06 8.84 14.57
CA LYS A 54 1.27 9.62 15.53
C LYS A 54 1.52 9.20 16.98
N ILE A 55 1.65 7.91 17.25
CA ILE A 55 1.99 7.42 18.59
C ILE A 55 3.36 7.96 19.00
N CYS A 56 4.33 7.93 18.10
CA CYS A 56 5.66 8.46 18.35
C CYS A 56 5.64 9.97 18.63
N ASP A 57 4.89 10.75 17.86
CA ASP A 57 4.74 12.20 18.05
C ASP A 57 4.07 12.55 19.39
N ILE A 58 3.14 11.72 19.86
CA ILE A 58 2.49 11.88 21.17
C ILE A 58 3.47 11.56 22.31
N ILE A 59 4.26 10.50 22.18
CA ILE A 59 5.18 10.03 23.23
C ILE A 59 6.40 10.94 23.34
N GLN A 60 6.92 11.42 22.22
CA GLN A 60 8.13 12.23 22.17
C GLN A 60 7.99 13.32 21.09
N PRO A 61 7.45 14.50 21.46
CA PRO A 61 7.19 15.60 20.52
C PRO A 61 8.45 16.29 20.00
N GLU A 62 9.55 16.22 20.75
CA GLU A 62 10.83 16.76 20.34
C GLU A 62 11.64 15.74 19.51
N PHE A 63 12.59 16.24 18.72
CA PHE A 63 13.40 15.38 17.87
C PHE A 63 14.23 14.39 18.69
N ASP A 64 14.01 13.09 18.47
CA ASP A 64 14.79 12.00 19.05
C ASP A 64 15.22 11.02 17.95
N LYS A 65 16.52 10.73 17.86
CA LYS A 65 17.07 9.82 16.84
C LYS A 65 16.47 8.41 16.90
N ARG A 66 16.09 7.93 18.08
CA ARG A 66 15.48 6.59 18.26
C ARG A 66 14.07 6.55 17.70
N ILE A 67 13.31 7.63 17.89
CA ILE A 67 11.98 7.78 17.29
C ILE A 67 12.09 7.88 15.77
N GLY A 68 13.08 8.63 15.26
CA GLY A 68 13.37 8.68 13.83
C GLY A 68 13.56 7.28 13.25
N PHE A 69 14.39 6.45 13.89
CA PHE A 69 14.62 5.07 13.46
C PHE A 69 13.35 4.19 13.45
N ILE A 70 12.45 4.36 14.44
CA ILE A 70 11.17 3.63 14.47
C ILE A 70 10.28 4.04 13.29
N LYS A 71 10.20 5.35 13.01
CA LYS A 71 9.44 5.87 11.86
C LYS A 71 10.04 5.37 10.54
N ASP A 72 11.36 5.32 10.42
CA ASP A 72 12.03 4.81 9.22
C ASP A 72 11.73 3.33 8.97
N ILE A 73 11.73 2.49 10.02
CA ILE A 73 11.33 1.07 9.91
C ILE A 73 9.89 0.96 9.43
N SER A 74 9.00 1.77 10.02
CA SER A 74 7.58 1.77 9.71
C SER A 74 7.32 2.16 8.25
N ALA A 75 7.97 3.22 7.75
CA ALA A 75 7.91 3.61 6.33
C ALA A 75 8.54 2.55 5.41
N GLY A 76 9.57 1.84 5.89
CA GLY A 76 10.16 0.69 5.20
C GLY A 76 9.16 -0.44 4.97
N ALA A 77 8.27 -0.71 5.93
CA ALA A 77 7.23 -1.73 5.79
C ALA A 77 6.22 -1.38 4.68
N VAL A 78 5.81 -0.11 4.57
CA VAL A 78 4.95 0.37 3.48
C VAL A 78 5.63 0.15 2.13
N THR A 79 6.91 0.52 2.03
CA THR A 79 7.71 0.37 0.81
C THR A 79 7.79 -1.08 0.36
N LEU A 80 8.05 -2.02 1.29
CA LEU A 80 8.09 -3.45 0.99
C LEU A 80 6.74 -3.96 0.47
N MET A 81 5.64 -3.52 1.08
CA MET A 81 4.30 -3.91 0.64
C MET A 81 3.96 -3.33 -0.73
N ALA A 82 4.38 -2.10 -1.03
CA ALA A 82 4.23 -1.48 -2.34
C ALA A 82 5.02 -2.23 -3.42
N VAL A 83 6.26 -2.65 -3.14
CA VAL A 83 7.05 -3.47 -4.07
C VAL A 83 6.37 -4.82 -4.33
N ALA A 84 5.88 -5.47 -3.28
CA ALA A 84 5.15 -6.73 -3.42
C ALA A 84 3.89 -6.59 -4.27
N SER A 85 3.12 -5.50 -4.09
CA SER A 85 1.91 -5.24 -4.88
C SER A 85 2.22 -5.02 -6.36
N VAL A 86 3.30 -4.32 -6.68
CA VAL A 86 3.77 -4.13 -8.07
C VAL A 86 4.15 -5.46 -8.71
N ILE A 87 4.92 -6.30 -8.01
CA ILE A 87 5.33 -7.61 -8.52
C ILE A 87 4.10 -8.48 -8.82
N VAL A 88 3.15 -8.57 -7.88
CA VAL A 88 1.91 -9.33 -8.08
C VAL A 88 1.09 -8.76 -9.22
N GLY A 89 0.95 -7.43 -9.30
CA GLY A 89 0.26 -6.76 -10.41
C GLY A 89 0.85 -7.10 -11.77
N ILE A 90 2.19 -7.07 -11.91
CA ILE A 90 2.88 -7.45 -13.15
C ILE A 90 2.57 -8.91 -13.49
N LEU A 91 2.77 -9.84 -12.55
CA LEU A 91 2.57 -11.27 -12.81
C LEU A 91 1.12 -11.60 -13.21
N VAL A 92 0.15 -10.99 -12.53
CA VAL A 92 -1.27 -11.20 -12.82
C VAL A 92 -1.64 -10.55 -14.15
N TYR A 93 -1.41 -9.25 -14.33
CA TYR A 93 -1.87 -8.55 -15.53
C TYR A 93 -1.15 -8.96 -16.81
N TRP A 94 0.11 -9.39 -16.72
CA TRP A 94 0.85 -9.91 -17.88
C TRP A 94 0.12 -11.05 -18.58
N LYS A 95 -0.46 -11.98 -17.80
CA LYS A 95 -1.24 -13.12 -18.29
C LYS A 95 -2.49 -12.71 -19.07
N TYR A 96 -3.06 -11.54 -18.79
CA TYR A 96 -4.29 -11.07 -19.45
C TYR A 96 -4.03 -10.14 -20.64
N ILE A 97 -2.85 -9.54 -20.70
CA ILE A 97 -2.50 -8.59 -21.77
C ILE A 97 -1.78 -9.30 -22.93
N PHE A 98 -0.96 -10.30 -22.64
CA PHE A 98 -0.07 -10.92 -23.63
C PHE A 98 -0.40 -12.38 -23.98
N ASN A 99 -1.49 -12.93 -23.42
CA ASN A 99 -1.92 -14.30 -23.66
C ASN A 99 -3.42 -14.36 -23.88
#